data_AF-A0A139CAN6-F1
#
_entry.id   AF-A0A139CAN6-F1
#
_cell.length_a   1.000
_cell.length_b   1.000
_cell.length_c   1.000
_cell.angle_alpha   90.00
_cell.angle_beta   90.00
_cell.angle_gamma   90.00
#
_symmetry.space_group_name_H-M   'P 1'
#
loop_
_entity.id
_entity.type
_entity.pdbx_description
1 polymer ?
#
loop_
_entity_poly.entity_id
_entity_poly.type
_entity_poly.pdbx_seq_one_letter_code
_entity_poly.pdbx_strand_id
1 'polypeptide(L)'
;EWTHGFELCCRCSEQITDFMEEKGICTDINCSIVYTFLKLLSKNPDTFIQTKFNRETAVEVSEKATAIVTQIEASGYEATLPSIIELDEELLKKKINPGSTADIVIGGLFLSIMGGMRF
;
A
#
# COMPACT_ATOMS: atom_id res chain seq x y z
N GLU A 1 -8.34 -11.56 -7.59
CA GLU A 1 -7.49 -12.70 -7.15
C GLU A 1 -7.95 -14.04 -7.71
N TRP A 2 -8.66 -14.87 -6.95
CA TRP A 2 -8.87 -16.30 -7.26
C TRP A 2 -9.63 -16.61 -8.55
N THR A 3 -10.61 -15.78 -8.93
CA THR A 3 -11.42 -16.01 -10.15
C THR A 3 -10.89 -15.26 -11.37
N HIS A 4 -9.88 -14.41 -11.20
CA HIS A 4 -9.34 -13.53 -12.23
C HIS A 4 -7.82 -13.70 -12.40
N GLY A 5 -7.26 -14.83 -11.97
CA GLY A 5 -5.85 -15.16 -12.18
C GLY A 5 -4.86 -14.21 -11.49
N PHE A 6 -5.17 -13.75 -10.27
CA PHE A 6 -4.29 -12.91 -9.44
C PHE A 6 -3.93 -11.53 -10.03
N GLU A 7 -4.84 -10.94 -10.81
CA GLU A 7 -4.60 -9.65 -11.49
C GLU A 7 -4.14 -8.51 -10.56
N LEU A 8 -4.65 -8.39 -9.33
CA LEU A 8 -4.20 -7.31 -8.43
C LEU A 8 -2.80 -7.57 -7.90
N CYS A 9 -2.44 -8.83 -7.61
CA CYS A 9 -1.06 -9.18 -7.25
C CYS A 9 -0.10 -8.89 -8.41
N CYS A 10 -0.48 -9.21 -9.65
CA CYS A 10 0.34 -8.90 -10.82
C CYS A 10 0.56 -7.40 -10.97
N ARG A 11 -0.51 -6.60 -10.93
CA ARG A 11 -0.41 -5.12 -10.96
C ARG A 11 0.39 -4.57 -9.79
N CYS A 12 0.24 -5.13 -8.60
CA CYS A 12 1.02 -4.74 -7.43
C CYS A 12 2.52 -5.03 -7.65
N SER A 13 2.87 -6.18 -8.24
CA SER A 13 4.24 -6.51 -8.62
C SER A 13 4.82 -5.52 -9.62
N GLU A 14 4.06 -5.18 -10.66
CA GLU A 14 4.45 -4.15 -11.63
C GLU A 14 4.75 -2.83 -10.92
N GLN A 15 3.84 -2.36 -10.06
CA GLN A 15 4.04 -1.12 -9.31
C GLN A 15 5.27 -1.14 -8.38
N ILE A 16 5.51 -2.22 -7.63
CA ILE A 16 6.69 -2.33 -6.77
C ILE A 16 7.96 -2.27 -7.62
N THR A 17 7.95 -2.93 -8.79
CA THR A 17 9.09 -2.92 -9.72
C THR A 17 9.33 -1.55 -10.33
N ASP A 18 8.27 -0.91 -10.81
CA ASP A 18 8.34 0.43 -11.40
C ASP A 18 8.90 1.44 -10.39
N PHE A 19 8.42 1.43 -9.13
CA PHE A 19 8.92 2.35 -8.11
C PHE A 19 10.35 2.05 -7.66
N MET A 20 10.82 0.81 -7.79
CA MET A 20 12.21 0.45 -7.56
C MET A 20 13.15 0.94 -8.67
N GLU A 21 12.69 0.94 -9.92
CA GLU A 21 13.47 1.36 -11.08
C GLU A 21 13.41 2.89 -11.30
N GLU A 22 12.28 3.52 -10.99
CA GLU A 22 12.06 4.96 -11.14
C GLU A 22 12.79 5.73 -10.03
N LYS A 23 14.00 6.19 -10.34
CA LYS A 23 14.79 7.07 -9.47
C LYS A 23 14.09 8.41 -9.30
N GLY A 24 13.30 8.55 -8.23
CA GLY A 24 12.66 9.83 -7.89
C GLY A 24 11.85 9.79 -6.60
N ILE A 25 10.83 8.93 -6.56
CA ILE A 25 9.93 8.84 -5.40
C ILE A 25 10.50 7.92 -4.32
N CYS A 26 11.02 6.76 -4.74
CA CYS A 26 11.57 5.76 -3.84
C CYS A 26 13.07 5.52 -4.09
N THR A 27 13.77 5.25 -2.99
CA THR A 27 15.22 5.01 -2.97
C THR A 27 15.58 3.57 -2.63
N ASP A 28 14.63 2.80 -2.10
CA ASP A 28 14.80 1.41 -1.72
C ASP A 28 13.47 0.61 -1.80
N ILE A 29 13.57 -0.69 -1.52
CA ILE A 29 12.46 -1.63 -1.57
C ILE A 29 11.40 -1.37 -0.51
N ASN A 30 11.78 -0.87 0.67
CA ASN A 30 10.84 -0.58 1.74
C ASN A 30 9.94 0.59 1.34
N CYS A 31 10.50 1.66 0.79
CA CYS A 31 9.72 2.76 0.22
C CYS A 31 8.76 2.25 -0.85
N SER A 32 9.25 1.44 -1.79
CA SER A 32 8.44 0.93 -2.92
C SER A 32 7.25 0.09 -2.43
N ILE A 33 7.47 -0.76 -1.42
CA ILE A 33 6.42 -1.57 -0.79
C ILE A 33 5.42 -0.69 -0.05
N VAL A 34 5.87 0.22 0.83
CA VAL A 34 4.99 1.08 1.63
C VAL A 34 4.18 2.00 0.73
N TYR A 35 4.80 2.59 -0.28
CA TYR A 35 4.11 3.46 -1.21
C TYR A 35 3.08 2.71 -2.05
N THR A 36 3.41 1.50 -2.52
CA THR A 36 2.44 0.64 -3.22
C THR A 36 1.27 0.25 -2.32
N PHE A 37 1.53 -0.11 -1.06
CA PHE A 37 0.50 -0.39 -0.06
C PHE A 37 -0.47 0.79 0.11
N LEU A 38 0.06 2.00 0.30
CA LEU A 38 -0.74 3.21 0.45
C LEU A 38 -1.53 3.55 -0.82
N LYS A 39 -0.96 3.37 -2.01
CA LYS A 39 -1.63 3.53 -3.31
C LYS A 39 -2.78 2.54 -3.51
N LEU A 40 -2.64 1.31 -3.04
CA LEU A 40 -3.71 0.31 -3.12
C LEU A 40 -4.82 0.62 -2.12
N LEU A 41 -4.44 0.94 -0.88
CA LEU A 41 -5.36 1.30 0.21
C LEU A 41 -6.14 2.58 -0.10
N SER A 42 -5.54 3.56 -0.79
CA SER A 42 -6.22 4.80 -1.16
C SER A 42 -7.29 4.63 -2.23
N LYS A 43 -7.13 3.66 -3.13
CA LYS A 43 -8.05 3.41 -4.23
C LYS A 43 -9.21 2.49 -3.85
N ASN A 44 -9.00 1.59 -2.89
CA ASN A 44 -9.96 0.56 -2.52
C ASN A 44 -10.08 0.48 -0.99
N PRO A 45 -11.26 0.77 -0.41
CA PRO A 45 -11.51 0.50 0.99
C PRO A 45 -11.23 -0.96 1.34
N ASP A 46 -10.44 -1.18 2.38
CA ASP A 46 -9.97 -2.52 2.75
C ASP A 46 -11.11 -3.43 3.22
N THR A 47 -11.24 -4.60 2.59
CA THR A 47 -12.33 -5.55 2.88
C THR A 47 -12.21 -6.23 4.23
N PHE A 48 -11.01 -6.39 4.77
CA PHE A 48 -10.82 -6.94 6.12
C PHE A 48 -11.25 -5.91 7.18
N ILE A 49 -10.92 -4.63 6.98
CA ILE A 49 -11.46 -3.54 7.82
C ILE A 49 -12.99 -3.52 7.73
N GLN A 50 -13.55 -3.54 6.51
CA GLN A 50 -15.00 -3.49 6.31
C GLN A 50 -15.72 -4.65 7.01
N THR A 51 -15.15 -5.86 6.94
CA THR A 51 -15.72 -7.05 7.55
C THR A 51 -15.65 -7.01 9.07
N LYS A 52 -14.53 -6.52 9.63
CA LYS A 52 -14.28 -6.51 11.08
C LYS A 52 -14.93 -5.33 11.81
N PHE A 53 -15.08 -4.19 11.12
CA PHE A 53 -15.62 -2.95 11.67
C PHE A 53 -16.88 -2.55 10.92
N ASN A 54 -16.74 -1.80 9.82
CA ASN A 54 -17.82 -1.39 8.91
C ASN A 54 -17.22 -0.69 7.68
N ARG A 55 -18.07 -0.39 6.70
CA ARG A 55 -17.66 0.26 5.44
C ARG A 55 -17.13 1.67 5.67
N GLU A 56 -17.75 2.42 6.58
CA GLU A 56 -17.38 3.80 6.90
C GLU A 56 -15.95 3.88 7.44
N THR A 57 -15.56 2.96 8.33
CA THR A 57 -14.18 2.85 8.84
C THR A 57 -13.19 2.53 7.73
N ALA A 58 -13.54 1.60 6.82
CA ALA A 58 -12.68 1.25 5.69
C ALA A 58 -12.48 2.44 4.73
N VAL A 59 -13.54 3.23 4.51
CA VAL A 59 -13.48 4.46 3.70
C VAL A 59 -12.63 5.53 4.38
N GLU A 60 -12.80 5.77 5.69
CA GLU A 60 -11.99 6.74 6.45
C GLU A 60 -10.50 6.42 6.33
N VAL A 61 -10.11 5.14 6.46
CA VAL A 61 -8.72 4.72 6.31
C VAL A 61 -8.22 4.90 4.87
N SER A 62 -9.05 4.60 3.87
CA SER A 62 -8.76 4.84 2.45
C SER A 62 -8.55 6.34 2.15
N GLU A 63 -9.35 7.22 2.75
CA GLU A 63 -9.22 8.67 2.59
C GLU A 63 -7.93 9.19 3.22
N LYS A 64 -7.56 8.70 4.41
CA LYS A 64 -6.27 9.02 5.04
C LYS A 64 -5.08 8.56 4.20
N ALA A 65 -5.14 7.34 3.66
CA ALA A 65 -4.15 6.86 2.72
C ALA A 65 -4.06 7.73 1.46
N THR A 66 -5.20 8.22 0.95
CA THR A 66 -5.26 9.15 -0.19
C THR A 66 -4.53 10.47 0.10
N ALA A 67 -4.74 11.04 1.29
CA ALA A 67 -4.06 12.27 1.69
C ALA A 67 -2.54 12.08 1.75
N ILE A 68 -2.08 10.95 2.31
CA ILE A 68 -0.65 10.61 2.38
C ILE A 68 -0.06 10.39 0.98
N VAL A 69 -0.73 9.66 0.10
CA VAL A 69 -0.27 9.47 -1.29
C VAL A 69 -0.12 10.81 -2.01
N THR A 70 -1.10 11.71 -1.84
CA THR A 70 -1.04 13.06 -2.42
C THR A 70 0.16 13.86 -1.87
N GLN A 71 0.47 13.71 -0.59
CA GLN A 71 1.62 14.35 0.04
C GLN A 71 2.96 13.78 -0.47
N ILE A 72 3.06 12.46 -0.65
CA ILE A 72 4.24 11.81 -1.25
C ILE A 72 4.47 12.36 -2.67
N GLU A 73 3.42 12.45 -3.48
CA GLU A 73 3.51 12.95 -4.86
C GLU A 73 3.89 14.44 -4.92
N ALA A 74 3.52 15.23 -3.92
CA ALA A 74 3.80 16.67 -3.87
C ALA A 74 5.17 17.02 -3.24
N SER A 75 5.59 16.28 -2.21
CA SER A 75 6.72 16.65 -1.33
C SER A 75 7.80 15.56 -1.20
N GLY A 76 7.57 14.38 -1.77
CA GLY A 76 8.47 13.23 -1.67
C GLY A 76 8.16 12.33 -0.47
N TYR A 77 8.63 11.07 -0.56
CA TYR A 77 8.38 10.04 0.44
C TYR A 77 8.96 10.40 1.82
N GLU A 78 10.23 10.81 1.86
CA GLU A 78 10.95 11.14 3.10
C GLU A 78 10.26 12.25 3.91
N ALA A 79 9.79 13.30 3.24
CA ALA A 79 9.07 14.40 3.89
C ALA A 79 7.69 13.97 4.44
N THR A 80 7.18 12.82 4.00
CA THR A 80 5.85 12.30 4.35
C THR A 80 5.90 11.22 5.43
N LEU A 81 7.09 10.72 5.79
CA LEU A 81 7.27 9.71 6.84
C LEU A 81 6.53 10.01 8.15
N PRO A 82 6.51 11.24 8.69
CA PRO A 82 5.76 11.53 9.91
C PRO A 82 4.26 11.20 9.79
N SER A 83 3.64 11.51 8.64
CA SER A 83 2.22 11.24 8.39
C SER A 83 1.93 9.75 8.20
N ILE A 84 2.87 8.99 7.62
CA ILE A 84 2.78 7.53 7.52
C ILE A 84 2.80 6.91 8.92
N ILE A 85 3.76 7.33 9.76
CA ILE A 85 3.90 6.82 11.14
C ILE A 85 2.67 7.20 11.98
N GLU A 86 2.16 8.42 11.84
CA GLU A 86 0.96 8.86 12.55
C GLU A 86 -0.26 7.99 12.22
N LEU A 87 -0.48 7.69 10.93
CA LEU A 87 -1.54 6.79 10.51
C LEU A 87 -1.34 5.39 11.07
N ASP A 88 -0.14 4.82 10.97
CA ASP A 88 0.16 3.48 11.49
C ASP A 88 -0.10 3.37 13.00
N GLU A 89 0.37 4.35 13.78
CA GLU A 89 0.10 4.41 15.22
C GLU A 89 -1.40 4.53 15.53
N GLU A 90 -2.14 5.33 14.77
CA GLU A 90 -3.58 5.48 14.93
C GLU A 90 -4.31 4.15 14.71
N LEU A 91 -4.00 3.47 13.59
CA LEU A 91 -4.58 2.18 13.24
C LEU A 91 -4.24 1.12 14.30
N LEU A 92 -3.00 1.11 14.79
CA LEU A 92 -2.55 0.20 15.84
C LEU A 92 -3.30 0.44 17.16
N LYS A 93 -3.43 1.70 17.60
CA LYS A 93 -4.19 2.08 18.81
C LYS A 93 -5.66 1.66 18.70
N LYS A 94 -6.26 1.81 17.51
CA LYS A 94 -7.65 1.41 17.22
C LYS A 94 -7.82 -0.09 16.88
N LYS A 95 -6.73 -0.86 16.77
CA LYS A 95 -6.71 -2.26 16.33
C LYS A 95 -7.34 -2.49 14.96
N ILE A 96 -7.25 -1.48 14.09
CA ILE A 96 -7.71 -1.51 12.70
C ILE A 96 -6.55 -2.05 11.86
N ASN A 97 -6.79 -3.11 11.08
CA ASN A 97 -5.78 -3.74 10.26
C ASN A 97 -6.24 -3.69 8.79
N PRO A 98 -5.53 -3.01 7.87
CA PRO A 98 -5.77 -3.09 6.43
C PRO A 98 -5.22 -4.42 5.87
N GLY A 99 -5.75 -5.54 6.35
CA GLY A 99 -5.21 -6.87 6.13
C GLY A 99 -5.36 -7.36 4.68
N SER A 100 -6.50 -7.09 4.04
CA SER A 100 -6.70 -7.52 2.65
C SER A 100 -5.76 -6.80 1.69
N THR A 101 -5.44 -5.54 1.96
CA THR A 101 -4.45 -4.78 1.20
C THR A 101 -3.05 -5.35 1.42
N ALA A 102 -2.70 -5.70 2.65
CA ALA A 102 -1.43 -6.35 2.96
C ALA A 102 -1.27 -7.69 2.23
N ASP A 103 -2.33 -8.50 2.16
CA ASP A 103 -2.32 -9.79 1.43
C ASP A 103 -2.00 -9.60 -0.06
N ILE A 104 -2.56 -8.56 -0.71
CA ILE A 104 -2.25 -8.23 -2.11
C ILE A 104 -0.80 -7.80 -2.26
N VAL A 105 -0.28 -6.96 -1.36
CA VAL A 105 1.11 -6.49 -1.41
C VAL A 105 2.09 -7.63 -1.24
N ILE A 106 1.81 -8.58 -0.34
CA ILE A 106 2.64 -9.77 -0.16
C ILE A 106 2.62 -10.64 -1.41
N GLY A 107 1.46 -10.84 -2.03
CA GLY A 107 1.34 -11.56 -3.31
C GLY A 107 2.10 -10.87 -4.45
N GLY A 108 2.01 -9.55 -4.54
CA GLY A 108 2.75 -8.74 -5.52
C GLY A 108 4.26 -8.81 -5.29
N LEU A 109 4.73 -8.66 -4.05
CA LEU A 109 6.14 -8.78 -3.71
C LEU A 109 6.69 -10.17 -4.03
N PHE A 110 5.92 -11.23 -3.78
CA PHE A 110 6.29 -12.59 -4.17
C PHE A 110 6.49 -12.70 -5.70
N LEU A 111 5.54 -12.18 -6.49
CA LEU A 111 5.64 -12.19 -7.95
C LEU A 111 6.81 -11.36 -8.46
N SER A 112 7.09 -10.22 -7.83
CA SER A 112 8.24 -9.36 -8.11
C SER A 112 9.57 -10.09 -7.95
N ILE A 113 9.75 -10.77 -6.82
CA ILE A 113 10.95 -11.56 -6.53
C ILE A 113 11.07 -12.73 -7.52
N MET A 114 9.97 -13.43 -7.81
CA MET A 114 9.94 -14.51 -8.80
C MET A 114 10.23 -14.02 -10.22
N GLY A 115 9.85 -12.78 -10.52
CA GLY A 115 10.14 -12.07 -11.78
C GLY A 115 11.59 -11.60 -11.91
N GLY A 116 12.42 -11.80 -10.87
CA GLY A 116 13.85 -11.49 -10.91
C GLY A 116 14.23 -10.15 -10.27
N MET A 117 13.30 -9.48 -9.59
CA MET A 117 13.61 -8.29 -8.80
C MET A 117 14.68 -8.61 -7.74
N ARG A 118 15.69 -7.76 -7.66
CA ARG A 118 16.74 -7.79 -6.63
C ARG A 118 16.77 -6.44 -5.92
N PHE A 119 16.97 -6.45 -4.61
CA PHE A 119 17.00 -5.28 -3.75
C PHE A 119 18.17 -5.36 -2.76
#